data_AF-A0A401ZNX3-F1
#
_entry.id   AF-A0A401ZNX3-F1
#
_cell.length_a   1.000
_cell.length_b   1.000
_cell.length_c   1.000
_cell.angle_alpha   90.00
_cell.angle_beta   90.00
_cell.angle_gamma   90.00
#
_symmetry.space_group_name_H-M   'P 1'
#
loop_
_entity.id
_entity.type
_entity.pdbx_description
1 polymer ?
#
loop_
_entity_poly.entity_id
_entity_poly.type
_entity_poly.pdbx_seq_one_letter_code
_entity_poly.pdbx_strand_id
1 'polypeptide(L)'
;MATRILQIILGIAGLGALALGILIWTTGMNVYAIHMLCGLIVALTLLVGGILAVTTRELRIWGIVGIIYALIVPVFGITQFNILPGNLHWLIQTAHLLVGLGAIALAGNLITRSLALKRMGSNGATARSQIAR
;
A
#
# COMPACT_ATOMS: atom_id res chain seq x y z
N MET A 1 -4.87 -1.28 18.02
CA MET A 1 -5.81 -2.07 17.19
C MET A 1 -5.83 -1.60 15.74
N ALA A 2 -5.99 -0.30 15.45
CA ALA A 2 -6.08 0.23 14.08
C ALA A 2 -4.97 -0.24 13.11
N THR A 3 -3.70 -0.23 13.52
CA THR A 3 -2.57 -0.68 12.68
C THR A 3 -2.63 -2.17 12.31
N ARG A 4 -3.16 -3.01 13.20
CA ARG A 4 -3.34 -4.45 12.95
C ARG A 4 -4.46 -4.70 11.94
N ILE A 5 -5.54 -3.93 12.04
CA ILE A 5 -6.64 -3.96 11.07
C ILE A 5 -6.11 -3.58 9.68
N LEU A 6 -5.34 -2.50 9.58
CA LEU A 6 -4.73 -2.08 8.31
C LEU A 6 -3.81 -3.16 7.71
N GLN A 7 -3.04 -3.89 8.53
CA GLN A 7 -2.21 -5.00 8.04
C GLN A 7 -3.04 -6.17 7.49
N ILE A 8 -4.14 -6.52 8.14
CA ILE A 8 -5.04 -7.60 7.69
C ILE A 8 -5.72 -7.20 6.37
N ILE A 9 -6.27 -5.98 6.31
CA ILE A 9 -6.89 -5.42 5.09
C ILE A 9 -5.86 -5.42 3.96
N LEU A 10 -4.64 -4.91 4.19
CA LEU A 10 -3.57 -4.90 3.21
C LEU A 10 -3.20 -6.31 2.72
N GLY A 11 -3.12 -7.28 3.63
CA GLY A 11 -2.79 -8.66 3.29
C GLY A 11 -3.85 -9.30 2.38
N ILE A 12 -5.12 -9.21 2.76
CA ILE A 12 -6.23 -9.79 1.98
C ILE A 12 -6.39 -9.06 0.64
N ALA A 13 -6.49 -7.73 0.66
CA ALA A 13 -6.69 -6.94 -0.55
C ALA A 13 -5.47 -6.99 -1.48
N GLY A 14 -4.26 -6.97 -0.92
CA GLY A 14 -3.01 -7.06 -1.68
C GLY A 14 -2.85 -8.41 -2.37
N LEU A 15 -3.08 -9.51 -1.65
CA LEU A 15 -3.06 -10.85 -2.23
C LEU A 15 -4.16 -11.02 -3.28
N GLY A 16 -5.38 -10.52 -3.00
CA GLY A 16 -6.49 -10.52 -3.94
C GLY A 16 -6.18 -9.73 -5.23
N ALA A 17 -5.64 -8.51 -5.10
CA ALA A 17 -5.25 -7.70 -6.24
C ALA A 17 -4.18 -8.38 -7.10
N LEU A 18 -3.16 -8.97 -6.47
CA LEU A 18 -2.09 -9.68 -7.16
C LEU A 18 -2.59 -10.92 -7.90
N ALA A 19 -3.35 -11.78 -7.20
CA ALA A 19 -3.89 -13.00 -7.78
C ALA A 19 -4.85 -12.71 -8.95
N LEU A 20 -5.76 -11.76 -8.77
CA LEU A 20 -6.71 -11.36 -9.82
C LEU A 20 -6.00 -10.67 -10.99
N GLY A 21 -4.96 -9.86 -10.73
CA GLY A 21 -4.18 -9.22 -11.78
C GLY A 21 -3.47 -10.24 -12.68
N ILE A 22 -2.85 -11.26 -12.07
CA ILE A 22 -2.22 -12.37 -12.80
C ILE A 22 -3.26 -13.20 -13.55
N LEU A 23 -4.43 -13.45 -12.94
CA LEU A 23 -5.52 -14.18 -13.58
C LEU A 23 -6.03 -13.45 -14.82
N ILE A 24 -6.29 -12.14 -14.71
CA ILE A 24 -6.70 -11.28 -15.83
C ILE A 24 -5.63 -11.31 -16.93
N TRP A 25 -4.35 -11.16 -16.57
CA TRP A 25 -3.26 -11.12 -17.53
C TRP A 25 -3.12 -12.43 -18.31
N THR A 26 -3.17 -13.57 -17.63
CA THR A 26 -2.88 -14.88 -18.23
C THR A 26 -4.10 -15.52 -18.92
N THR A 27 -5.32 -15.22 -18.47
CA THR A 27 -6.53 -15.88 -18.97
C THR A 27 -7.50 -14.95 -19.70
N GLY A 28 -7.34 -13.62 -19.56
CA GLY A 28 -8.31 -12.65 -20.07
C GLY A 28 -9.67 -12.67 -19.36
N MET A 29 -9.79 -13.36 -18.22
CA MET A 29 -11.05 -13.47 -17.48
C MET A 29 -11.58 -12.10 -17.04
N ASN A 30 -12.88 -11.87 -17.23
CA ASN A 30 -13.54 -10.61 -16.92
C ASN A 30 -13.86 -10.48 -15.41
N VAL A 31 -12.83 -10.22 -14.60
CA VAL A 31 -12.94 -9.96 -13.15
C VAL A 31 -12.35 -8.60 -12.75
N TYR A 32 -12.30 -7.65 -13.70
CA TYR A 32 -11.70 -6.33 -13.51
C TYR A 32 -12.31 -5.56 -12.33
N ALA A 33 -13.64 -5.62 -12.14
CA ALA A 33 -14.31 -4.90 -11.07
C ALA A 33 -13.80 -5.31 -9.68
N ILE A 34 -13.61 -6.61 -9.45
CA ILE A 34 -13.10 -7.14 -8.18
C ILE A 34 -11.62 -6.79 -8.02
N HIS A 35 -10.81 -6.92 -9.08
CA HIS A 35 -9.41 -6.51 -9.07
C HIS A 35 -9.24 -5.03 -8.72
N MET A 36 -10.03 -4.15 -9.35
CA MET A 36 -10.02 -2.71 -9.08
C MET A 36 -10.44 -2.40 -7.64
N LEU A 37 -11.46 -3.08 -7.11
CA LEU A 37 -11.85 -2.92 -5.71
C LEU A 37 -10.70 -3.29 -4.76
N CYS A 38 -10.06 -4.45 -4.98
CA CYS A 38 -8.89 -4.85 -4.20
C CYS A 38 -7.75 -3.83 -4.32
N GLY A 39 -7.44 -3.38 -5.54
CA GLY A 39 -6.41 -2.36 -5.80
C GLY A 39 -6.71 -1.02 -5.12
N LEU A 40 -7.98 -0.58 -5.12
CA LEU A 40 -8.40 0.63 -4.44
C LEU A 40 -8.27 0.50 -2.92
N ILE A 41 -8.62 -0.65 -2.34
CA ILE A 41 -8.43 -0.91 -0.91
C ILE A 41 -6.94 -0.87 -0.55
N VAL A 42 -6.05 -1.42 -1.38
CA VAL A 42 -4.59 -1.31 -1.21
C VAL A 42 -4.15 0.16 -1.25
N ALA A 43 -4.60 0.93 -2.25
CA ALA A 43 -4.26 2.34 -2.40
C ALA A 43 -4.72 3.18 -1.20
N LEU A 44 -5.95 2.96 -0.70
CA LEU A 44 -6.47 3.63 0.49
C LEU A 44 -5.71 3.23 1.76
N THR A 45 -5.32 1.96 1.87
CA THR A 45 -4.50 1.49 3.00
C THR A 45 -3.11 2.14 2.98
N LEU A 46 -2.50 2.27 1.80
CA LEU A 46 -1.27 3.01 1.60
C LEU A 46 -1.43 4.50 1.94
N LEU A 47 -2.51 5.13 1.51
CA LEU A 47 -2.82 6.53 1.81
C LEU A 47 -2.91 6.76 3.33
N VAL A 48 -3.67 5.92 4.04
CA VAL A 48 -3.77 5.98 5.51
C VAL A 48 -2.40 5.74 6.15
N GLY A 49 -1.63 4.75 5.68
CA GLY A 49 -0.27 4.51 6.14
C GLY A 49 0.66 5.70 5.93
N GLY A 50 0.56 6.37 4.78
CA GLY A 50 1.29 7.58 4.45
C GLY A 50 0.94 8.76 5.35
N ILE A 51 -0.34 8.99 5.61
CA ILE A 51 -0.82 10.03 6.55
C ILE A 51 -0.30 9.75 7.96
N LEU A 52 -0.37 8.52 8.45
CA LEU A 52 0.18 8.16 9.76
C LEU A 52 1.69 8.42 9.82
N ALA A 53 2.43 8.06 8.77
CA ALA A 53 3.87 8.25 8.68
C ALA A 53 4.27 9.73 8.61
N VAL A 54 3.48 10.60 7.94
CA VAL A 54 3.82 12.03 7.80
C VAL A 54 3.82 12.78 9.14
N THR A 55 3.01 12.29 10.08
CA THR A 55 2.93 12.80 11.46
C THR A 55 4.09 12.33 12.35
N THR A 56 4.92 11.41 11.86
CA THR A 56 6.09 10.86 12.58
C THR A 56 7.37 11.39 11.95
N ARG A 57 8.21 12.11 12.72
CA ARG A 57 9.36 12.85 12.20
C ARG A 57 10.31 11.98 11.37
N GLU A 58 10.58 10.76 11.83
CA GLU A 58 11.50 9.80 11.23
C GLU A 58 10.98 9.18 9.93
N LEU A 59 9.65 9.22 9.71
CA LEU A 59 8.99 8.61 8.56
C LEU A 59 8.40 9.65 7.60
N ARG A 60 8.56 10.95 7.88
CA ARG A 60 7.83 12.01 7.17
C ARG A 60 8.00 11.96 5.66
N ILE A 61 9.23 11.81 5.17
CA ILE A 61 9.53 11.75 3.73
C ILE A 61 8.85 10.52 3.11
N TRP A 62 8.99 9.35 3.73
CA TRP A 62 8.35 8.12 3.28
C TRP A 62 6.82 8.19 3.32
N GLY A 63 6.27 8.94 4.27
CA GLY A 63 4.83 9.23 4.32
C GLY A 63 4.35 10.03 3.12
N ILE A 64 5.08 11.09 2.74
CA ILE A 64 4.79 11.89 1.53
C ILE A 64 4.87 11.02 0.28
N VAL A 65 5.94 10.23 0.14
CA VAL A 65 6.11 9.27 -0.96
C VAL A 65 4.91 8.31 -1.01
N GLY A 66 4.48 7.76 0.14
CA GLY A 66 3.32 6.89 0.22
C GLY A 66 2.01 7.54 -0.24
N ILE A 67 1.77 8.80 0.14
CA ILE A 67 0.58 9.56 -0.28
C ILE A 67 0.57 9.76 -1.81
N ILE A 68 1.70 10.17 -2.38
CA ILE A 68 1.83 10.36 -3.83
C ILE A 68 1.62 9.02 -4.54
N TYR A 69 2.27 7.96 -4.05
CA TYR A 69 2.21 6.64 -4.64
C TYR A 69 0.80 6.03 -4.58
N ALA A 70 0.03 6.31 -3.52
CA ALA A 70 -1.37 5.91 -3.40
C ALA A 70 -2.27 6.48 -4.50
N LEU A 71 -1.91 7.63 -5.09
CA LEU A 71 -2.62 8.21 -6.23
C LEU A 71 -2.09 7.66 -7.57
N ILE A 72 -0.79 7.44 -7.67
CA ILE A 72 -0.17 6.90 -8.89
C ILE A 72 -0.73 5.52 -9.24
N VAL A 73 -0.88 4.63 -8.25
CA VAL A 73 -1.34 3.24 -8.47
C VAL A 73 -2.68 3.15 -9.22
N PRO A 74 -3.79 3.76 -8.76
CA PRO A 74 -5.07 3.70 -9.47
C PRO A 74 -5.05 4.46 -10.80
N VAL A 75 -4.37 5.61 -10.87
CA VAL A 75 -4.25 6.37 -12.12
C VAL A 75 -3.53 5.55 -13.18
N PHE A 76 -2.39 4.96 -12.83
CA PHE A 76 -1.65 4.09 -13.73
C PHE A 76 -2.45 2.84 -14.09
N GLY A 77 -3.13 2.21 -13.13
CA GLY A 77 -3.95 1.03 -13.38
C GLY A 77 -5.12 1.25 -14.34
N ILE A 78 -5.78 2.41 -14.28
CA ILE A 78 -6.86 2.76 -15.21
C ILE A 78 -6.29 3.14 -16.58
N THR A 79 -5.21 3.92 -16.60
CA THR A 79 -4.63 4.40 -17.87
C THR A 79 -3.90 3.31 -18.64
N GLN A 80 -3.47 2.23 -17.98
CA GLN A 80 -2.68 1.16 -18.59
C GLN A 80 -3.29 0.63 -19.88
N PHE A 81 -4.62 0.48 -19.95
CA PHE A 81 -5.34 -0.06 -21.11
C PHE A 81 -5.09 0.71 -22.42
N ASN A 82 -4.68 1.98 -22.31
CA ASN A 82 -4.45 2.86 -23.46
C ASN A 82 -2.96 3.03 -23.77
N ILE A 83 -2.06 2.39 -23.01
CA ILE A 83 -0.61 2.54 -23.17
C ILE A 83 -0.05 1.32 -23.89
N LEU A 84 0.63 1.55 -25.02
CA LEU A 84 1.24 0.52 -25.87
C LEU A 84 0.33 -0.69 -26.15
N PRO A 85 -0.89 -0.49 -26.70
CA PRO A 85 -1.77 -1.60 -27.03
C PRO A 85 -1.13 -2.54 -28.07
N GLY A 86 -1.47 -3.83 -28.00
CA GLY A 86 -0.95 -4.86 -28.91
C GLY A 86 0.26 -5.62 -28.35
N ASN A 87 1.22 -5.97 -29.22
CA ASN A 87 2.30 -6.91 -28.89
C ASN A 87 3.26 -6.44 -27.78
N LEU A 88 3.30 -5.15 -27.48
CA LEU A 88 4.16 -4.58 -26.42
C LEU A 88 3.40 -4.32 -25.12
N HIS A 89 2.09 -4.58 -25.08
CA HIS A 89 1.26 -4.25 -23.93
C HIS A 89 1.65 -5.00 -22.65
N TRP A 90 2.26 -6.18 -22.79
CA TRP A 90 2.79 -6.96 -21.67
C TRP A 90 3.84 -6.19 -20.84
N LEU A 91 4.58 -5.23 -21.45
CA LEU A 91 5.51 -4.37 -20.72
C LEU A 91 4.78 -3.48 -19.72
N ILE A 92 3.63 -2.93 -20.13
CA ILE A 92 2.79 -2.08 -19.27
C ILE A 92 2.11 -2.91 -18.20
N GLN A 93 1.63 -4.12 -18.53
CA GLN A 93 1.07 -5.05 -17.54
C GLN A 93 2.13 -5.45 -16.49
N THR A 94 3.36 -5.71 -16.91
CA THR A 94 4.48 -6.01 -16.00
C THR A 94 4.81 -4.81 -15.13
N ALA A 95 4.89 -3.62 -15.71
CA ALA A 95 5.12 -2.38 -14.96
C ALA A 95 4.00 -2.13 -13.94
N HIS A 96 2.74 -2.38 -14.29
CA HIS A 96 1.60 -2.22 -13.38
C HIS A 96 1.68 -3.21 -12.21
N LEU A 97 2.03 -4.47 -12.49
CA LEU A 97 2.26 -5.48 -11.45
C LEU A 97 3.37 -5.03 -10.48
N LEU A 98 4.51 -4.56 -10.99
CA LEU A 98 5.61 -4.06 -10.16
C LEU A 98 5.20 -2.83 -9.35
N VAL A 99 4.45 -1.90 -9.95
CA VAL A 99 3.91 -0.73 -9.24
C VAL A 99 2.98 -1.17 -8.10
N GLY A 100 2.11 -2.14 -8.35
CA GLY A 100 1.21 -2.73 -7.35
C GLY A 100 1.96 -3.43 -6.21
N LEU A 101 3.00 -4.24 -6.52
CA LEU A 101 3.87 -4.85 -5.50
C LEU A 101 4.57 -3.79 -4.66
N GLY A 102 5.07 -2.72 -5.29
CA GLY A 102 5.64 -1.56 -4.59
C GLY A 102 4.65 -0.92 -3.63
N ALA A 103 3.37 -0.82 -4.01
CA ALA A 103 2.32 -0.24 -3.17
C ALA A 103 2.09 -1.10 -1.91
N ILE A 104 1.99 -2.42 -2.09
CA ILE A 104 1.80 -3.37 -1.00
C ILE A 104 2.99 -3.31 -0.03
N ALA A 105 4.22 -3.37 -0.57
CA ALA A 105 5.44 -3.32 0.24
C ALA A 105 5.57 -2.00 1.00
N LEU A 106 5.33 -0.86 0.33
CA LEU A 106 5.41 0.45 0.96
C LEU A 106 4.36 0.62 2.07
N ALA A 107 3.11 0.23 1.82
CA ALA A 107 2.04 0.30 2.80
C ALA A 107 2.39 -0.52 4.05
N GLY A 108 2.83 -1.76 3.87
CA GLY A 108 3.22 -2.65 4.96
C GLY A 108 4.36 -2.07 5.81
N ASN A 109 5.38 -1.50 5.16
CA ASN A 109 6.50 -0.85 5.84
C ASN A 109 6.05 0.39 6.64
N LEU A 110 5.27 1.30 6.03
CA LEU A 110 4.81 2.51 6.70
C LEU A 110 3.95 2.20 7.93
N ILE A 111 3.00 1.26 7.81
CA ILE A 111 2.12 0.87 8.92
C ILE A 111 2.94 0.23 10.06
N THR A 112 3.86 -0.68 9.73
CA THR A 112 4.65 -1.42 10.73
C THR A 112 5.61 -0.50 11.47
N ARG A 113 6.33 0.37 10.75
CA ARG A 113 7.30 1.30 11.36
C ARG A 113 6.61 2.36 12.20
N SER A 114 5.46 2.87 11.76
CA SER A 114 4.67 3.84 12.53
C SER A 114 4.19 3.24 13.87
N LEU A 115 3.84 1.96 13.90
CA LEU A 115 3.48 1.25 15.14
C LEU A 115 4.68 1.07 16.07
N ALA A 116 5.83 0.67 15.53
CA ALA A 116 7.05 0.44 16.31
C ALA A 116 7.50 1.74 17.02
N LEU A 117 7.52 2.86 16.30
CA LEU A 117 7.92 4.17 16.85
C LEU A 117 6.95 4.65 17.95
N LYS A 118 5.64 4.48 17.76
CA LYS A 118 4.65 4.83 18.80
C LYS A 118 4.81 4.01 20.08
N ARG A 119 5.13 2.71 19.96
CA ARG A 119 5.36 1.83 21.14
C ARG A 119 6.61 2.25 21.92
N MET A 120 7.71 2.56 21.22
CA MET A 120 8.94 3.00 21.88
C MET A 120 8.76 4.32 22.63
N GLY A 121 8.05 5.29 22.03
CA GLY A 121 7.72 6.55 22.71
C GLY A 121 6.87 6.36 23.97
N SER A 122 5.86 5.47 23.91
CA SER A 122 5.02 5.15 25.06
C SER A 122 5.80 4.49 26.20
N ASN A 123 6.66 3.51 25.89
CA ASN A 123 7.44 2.80 26.90
C ASN A 123 8.44 3.74 27.61
N GLY A 124 9.08 4.65 26.87
CA GLY A 124 9.98 5.65 27.44
C GLY A 124 9.27 6.64 28.38
N ALA A 125 8.05 7.06 28.03
CA ALA A 125 7.24 7.91 28.90
C ALA A 125 6.85 7.22 30.22
N THR A 126 6.45 5.94 30.15
CA THR A 126 6.13 5.14 31.35
C THR A 126 7.34 4.99 32.27
N ALA A 127 8.50 4.61 31.73
CA ALA A 127 9.72 4.43 32.52
C ALA A 127 10.15 5.73 33.23
N ARG A 128 10.05 6.88 32.56
CA ARG A 128 10.37 8.19 33.15
C ARG A 128 9.44 8.55 34.31
N SER A 129 8.16 8.19 34.21
CA SER A 129 7.17 8.44 35.28
C SER A 129 7.41 7.61 36.54
N GLN A 130 8.00 6.41 36.39
CA GLN A 130 8.32 5.53 37.52
C GLN A 130 9.56 5.98 38.28
N ILE A 131 10.55 6.57 37.60
CA ILE A 131 11.77 7.11 38.23
C ILE A 131 11.50 8.43 38.97
N ALA A 132 10.48 9.20 38.54
CA ALA A 132 10.14 10.49 39.13
C ALA A 132 9.26 10.40 40.40
N ARG A 133 9.01 9.19 40.93
CA ARG A 133 8.28 8.93 42.18
C ARG A 133 9.23 8.41 43.23
#